data_AF-A0A2N5Z2S3-F1
#
_entry.id   AF-A0A2N5Z2S3-F1
#
_cell.length_a   1.000
_cell.length_b   1.000
_cell.length_c   1.000
_cell.angle_alpha   90.00
_cell.angle_beta   90.00
_cell.angle_gamma   90.00
#
_symmetry.space_group_name_H-M   'P 1'
#
loop_
_entity.id
_entity.type
_entity.pdbx_description
1 polymer ?
#
loop_
_entity_poly.entity_id
_entity_poly.type
_entity_poly.pdbx_seq_one_letter_code
_entity_poly.pdbx_strand_id
1 'polypeptide(L)' 'MVLFFALIIVYFQRYQKNAGIGTLVATMLPYTIVFFIGWIILLIVWILAGWPLGPGAGIHL' A
#
# COMPACT_ATOMS: atom_id res chain seq x y z
N MET A 1 -12.47 -2.47 -7.98
CA MET A 1 -11.10 -3.03 -7.90
C MET A 1 -10.61 -3.58 -9.23
N VAL A 2 -11.33 -4.51 -9.88
CA VAL A 2 -10.84 -5.24 -11.07
C VAL A 2 -10.64 -4.37 -12.31
N LEU A 3 -11.45 -3.33 -12.50
CA LEU A 3 -11.40 -2.46 -13.69
C LEU A 3 -10.07 -1.67 -13.79
N PHE A 4 -9.55 -1.20 -12.65
CA PHE A 4 -8.28 -0.45 -12.63
C PHE A 4 -7.09 -1.34 -12.95
N PHE A 5 -7.13 -2.61 -12.52
CA PHE A 5 -6.04 -3.55 -12.77
C PHE A 5 -5.87 -3.84 -14.27
N ALA A 6 -6.96 -4.06 -15.00
CA ALA A 6 -6.94 -4.25 -16.46
C ALA A 6 -6.40 -3.01 -17.20
N LEU A 7 -6.75 -1.81 -16.74
CA LEU A 7 -6.22 -0.57 -17.31
C LEU A 7 -4.71 -0.44 -17.07
N ILE A 8 -4.26 -0.71 -15.84
CA ILE A 8 -2.84 -0.61 -15.46
C ILE A 8 -1.99 -1.58 -16.28
N ILE A 9 -2.43 -2.83 -16.48
CA ILE A 9 -1.66 -3.79 -17.27
C ILE A 9 -1.56 -3.40 -18.74
N VAL A 10 -2.63 -2.85 -19.34
CA VAL A 10 -2.59 -2.34 -20.74
C VAL A 10 -1.57 -1.20 -20.87
N TYR A 11 -1.54 -0.28 -19.90
CA TYR A 11 -0.53 0.78 -19.89
C TYR A 11 0.88 0.24 -19.62
N PHE A 12 1.04 -0.71 -18.71
CA PHE A 12 2.33 -1.31 -18.38
C PHE A 12 2.90 -2.09 -19.58
N GLN A 13 2.05 -2.80 -20.32
CA GLN A 13 2.42 -3.53 -21.54
C GLN A 13 2.92 -2.61 -22.67
N ARG A 14 2.51 -1.33 -22.68
CA ARG A 14 3.07 -0.33 -23.61
C ARG A 14 4.58 -0.13 -23.42
N TYR A 15 5.07 -0.27 -22.19
CA TYR A 15 6.48 -0.10 -21.83
C TYR A 15 7.23 -1.44 -21.75
N GLN A 16 6.57 -2.51 -21.30
CA GLN A 16 7.09 -3.88 -21.30
C GLN A 16 6.14 -4.84 -22.04
N LYS A 17 6.43 -5.11 -23.32
CA LYS A 17 5.56 -5.94 -24.17
C LYS A 17 5.32 -7.37 -23.68
N ASN A 18 6.24 -7.94 -22.89
CA ASN A 18 6.13 -9.29 -22.34
C ASN A 18 5.56 -9.32 -20.90
N ALA A 19 5.16 -8.17 -20.35
CA ALA A 19 4.66 -8.11 -18.99
C ALA A 19 3.24 -8.68 -18.90
N GLY A 20 3.09 -9.67 -18.03
CA GLY A 20 1.79 -10.24 -17.65
C GLY A 20 1.30 -9.72 -16.31
N ILE A 21 0.17 -10.30 -15.86
CA ILE A 21 -0.41 -10.06 -14.54
C ILE A 21 0.62 -10.35 -13.44
N GLY A 22 1.34 -11.48 -13.56
CA GLY A 22 2.37 -11.86 -12.60
C GLY A 22 3.53 -10.87 -12.53
N THR A 23 3.98 -10.34 -13.67
CA THR A 23 5.05 -9.33 -13.72
C THR A 23 4.62 -8.06 -13.01
N LEU A 24 3.39 -7.59 -13.26
CA LEU A 24 2.86 -6.40 -12.61
C LEU A 24 2.74 -6.60 -11.10
N VAL A 25 2.17 -7.73 -10.66
CA VAL A 25 2.01 -8.05 -9.24
C VAL A 25 3.36 -8.18 -8.55
N ALA A 26 4.33 -8.90 -9.16
CA ALA A 26 5.68 -9.03 -8.62
C ALA A 26 6.40 -7.69 -8.51
N THR A 27 6.18 -6.78 -9.47
CA THR A 27 6.77 -5.44 -9.44
C THR A 27 6.16 -4.58 -8.33
N MET A 28 4.87 -4.74 -8.05
CA MET A 28 4.15 -3.98 -7.01
C MET A 28 4.33 -4.56 -5.60
N LEU A 29 4.65 -5.86 -5.48
CA LEU A 29 4.75 -6.56 -4.20
C LEU A 29 5.75 -5.93 -3.22
N PRO A 30 6.99 -5.53 -3.61
CA PRO A 30 7.91 -4.87 -2.70
C PRO A 30 7.35 -3.56 -2.14
N TYR A 31 6.68 -2.75 -2.98
CA TYR A 31 6.05 -1.51 -2.55
C TYR A 31 4.97 -1.76 -1.50
N THR A 32 4.11 -2.75 -1.75
CA THR A 32 3.05 -3.14 -0.80
C THR A 32 3.64 -3.59 0.53
N ILE A 33 4.72 -4.38 0.52
CA ILE A 33 5.36 -4.86 1.76
C ILE A 33 5.95 -3.68 2.54
N VAL A 34 6.70 -2.80 1.89
CA VAL A 34 7.31 -1.63 2.54
C VAL A 34 6.24 -0.71 3.10
N PHE A 35 5.19 -0.44 2.32
CA PHE A 35 4.07 0.39 2.76
C PHE A 35 3.35 -0.23 3.96
N PHE A 36 3.08 -1.53 3.91
CA PHE A 36 2.41 -2.25 5.00
C PHE A 36 3.20 -2.22 6.30
N ILE A 37 4.51 -2.53 6.23
CA ILE A 37 5.39 -2.46 7.40
C ILE A 37 5.49 -1.03 7.92
N GLY A 38 5.68 -0.05 7.03
CA GLY A 38 5.72 1.37 7.40
C GLY A 38 4.44 1.83 8.08
N TRP A 39 3.28 1.36 7.61
CA TRP A 39 1.98 1.68 8.20
C TRP A 39 1.82 1.10 9.60
N ILE A 40 2.25 -0.15 9.80
CA ILE A 40 2.24 -0.78 11.12
C ILE A 40 3.15 0.00 12.09
N ILE A 41 4.37 0.33 11.66
CA ILE A 41 5.31 1.09 12.49
C ILE A 41 4.73 2.46 12.84
N LEU A 42 4.16 3.17 11.87
CA LEU A 42 3.50 4.45 12.10
C LEU A 42 2.43 4.33 13.18
N LEU A 43 1.54 3.34 13.08
CA LEU A 43 0.48 3.15 14.07
C LEU A 43 1.02 2.79 15.46
N ILE A 44 2.04 1.93 15.54
CA ILE A 44 2.69 1.59 16.81
C ILE A 44 3.26 2.86 17.45
N VAL A 45 4.04 3.64 16.70
CA VAL A 45 4.63 4.89 17.20
C VAL A 45 3.54 5.88 17.63
N TRP A 46 2.45 5.99 16.86
CA TRP A 46 1.35 6.90 17.16
C TRP A 46 0.63 6.54 18.46
N ILE A 47 0.38 5.24 18.67
CA ILE A 47 -0.25 4.71 19.89
C ILE A 47 0.66 4.94 21.10
N LEU A 48 1.95 4.62 20.98
CA LEU A 48 2.93 4.80 22.06
C LEU A 48 3.15 6.27 22.42
N ALA A 49 3.04 7.18 21.44
CA ALA A 49 3.09 8.61 21.68
C ALA A 49 1.81 9.16 22.35
N GLY A 50 0.75 8.36 22.45
CA GLY A 50 -0.53 8.74 23.07
C GLY A 50 -1.28 9.84 22.32
N TRP A 51 -0.98 10.03 21.02
CA TRP A 51 -1.63 11.07 20.24
C TRP A 51 -3.08 10.70 19.94
N PRO A 52 -4.02 11.67 20.03
CA PRO A 52 -5.40 11.40 19.67
C PRO A 52 -5.48 11.00 18.19
N LEU A 53 -6.22 9.93 17.89
CA LEU A 53 -6.47 9.51 16.50
C LEU A 53 -7.40 10.48 15.76
N GLY A 54 -8.12 11.31 16.52
CA GLY A 54 -8.99 12.36 16.04
C GLY A 54 -9.52 13.23 17.18
N PRO A 55 -10.24 14.32 16.86
CA PRO A 55 -10.85 15.19 17.86
C PRO A 55 -11.77 14.39 18.80
N GLY A 56 -11.50 14.44 20.11
CA GLY A 56 -12.24 13.68 21.12
C GLY A 56 -11.95 12.17 21.17
N ALA A 57 -11.06 11.66 20.30
CA ALA A 57 -10.64 10.26 20.25
C ALA A 57 -9.23 10.09 20.83
N GLY A 58 -9.09 10.38 22.13
CA GLY A 58 -7.85 10.12 22.87
C GLY A 58 -7.55 8.62 22.91
N ILE A 59 -6.28 8.27 22.74
CA ILE A 59 -5.81 6.89 22.91
C ILE A 59 -5.53 6.67 24.40
N HIS A 60 -6.21 5.70 25.00
CA HIS A 60 -5.88 5.18 26.33
C HIS A 60 -5.21 3.82 26.13
N LEU A 61 -3.98 3.67 26.63
CA LEU A 61 -3.24 2.42 26.59
C LEU A 61 -3.74 1.44 27.66
#